data_AF-A0A2G2ALE2-F1
#
_entry.id   AF-A0A2G2ALE2-F1
#
_cell.length_a   1.000
_cell.length_b   1.000
_cell.length_c   1.000
_cell.angle_alpha   90.00
_cell.angle_beta   90.00
_cell.angle_gamma   90.00
#
_symmetry.space_group_name_H-M   'P 1'
#
loop_
_entity.id
_entity.type
_entity.pdbx_description
1 polymer ?
#
loop_
_entity_poly.entity_id
_entity_poly.type
_entity_poly.pdbx_seq_one_letter_code
_entity_poly.pdbx_strand_id
1 'polypeptide(L)'
;MSKLPKQKTCKICKDKFIPIRELQPTCTRMDCMIDYANNTLRKSALKQQKARNKAIKEFKSTDRTELQKKAIKAFNEFIRLRDYHLACISCGTPKDIQYHSGH
;
A
#
# COMPACT_ATOMS: atom_id res chain seq x y z
N MET A 1 -14.64 -18.35 47.04
CA MET A 1 -14.36 -16.90 47.09
C MET A 1 -13.90 -16.46 45.69
N SER A 2 -14.63 -15.57 45.03
CA SER A 2 -14.25 -15.05 43.71
C SER A 2 -12.96 -14.23 43.84
N LYS A 3 -11.97 -14.55 43.03
CA LYS A 3 -10.63 -13.94 43.07
C LYS A 3 -10.74 -12.47 42.67
N LEU A 4 -10.26 -11.54 43.50
CA LEU A 4 -10.30 -10.11 43.15
C LEU A 4 -9.49 -9.84 41.88
N PRO A 5 -9.98 -8.96 40.98
CA PRO A 5 -9.27 -8.62 39.76
C PRO A 5 -7.92 -7.97 40.08
N LYS A 6 -6.86 -8.53 39.51
CA LYS A 6 -5.51 -7.95 39.60
C LYS A 6 -5.46 -6.61 38.85
N GLN A 7 -4.70 -5.66 39.39
CA GLN A 7 -4.45 -4.40 38.70
C GLN A 7 -3.75 -4.62 37.36
N LYS A 8 -4.17 -3.84 36.35
CA LYS A 8 -3.61 -3.79 35.00
C LYS A 8 -3.12 -2.39 34.69
N THR A 9 -2.28 -2.24 33.67
CA THR A 9 -1.81 -0.94 33.18
C THR A 9 -2.62 -0.51 31.96
N CYS A 10 -3.15 0.72 31.96
CA CYS A 10 -3.92 1.25 30.85
C CYS A 10 -3.07 1.34 29.58
N LYS A 11 -3.58 0.86 28.44
CA LYS A 11 -2.83 0.92 27.18
C LYS A 11 -2.59 2.34 26.66
N ILE A 12 -3.45 3.30 27.03
CA ILE A 12 -3.38 4.72 26.63
C ILE A 12 -2.55 5.53 27.62
N CYS A 13 -3.09 5.81 28.83
CA CYS A 13 -2.43 6.68 29.81
C CYS A 13 -1.35 6.00 30.68
N LYS A 14 -1.17 4.67 30.58
CA LYS A 14 -0.21 3.86 31.37
C LYS A 14 -0.47 3.74 32.87
N ASP A 15 -1.46 4.44 33.42
CA ASP A 15 -1.85 4.30 34.83
C ASP A 15 -2.30 2.88 35.19
N LYS A 16 -2.08 2.50 36.45
CA LYS A 16 -2.62 1.26 37.02
C LYS A 16 -4.11 1.41 37.29
N PHE A 17 -4.90 0.41 36.92
CA PHE A 17 -6.34 0.37 37.14
C PHE A 17 -6.81 -1.04 37.50
N ILE A 18 -7.94 -1.15 38.21
CA ILE A 18 -8.60 -2.42 38.48
C ILE A 18 -9.62 -2.66 37.35
N PRO A 19 -9.48 -3.71 36.54
CA PRO A 19 -10.41 -3.98 35.44
C PRO A 19 -11.77 -4.42 35.98
N ILE A 20 -12.84 -3.87 35.40
CA ILE A 20 -14.23 -4.28 35.66
C ILE A 20 -14.58 -5.50 34.81
N ARG A 21 -14.01 -5.59 33.60
CA ARG A 21 -14.19 -6.72 32.67
C ARG A 21 -12.86 -7.44 32.45
N GLU A 22 -12.89 -8.76 32.28
CA GLU A 22 -11.67 -9.59 32.17
C GLU A 22 -10.70 -9.12 31.08
N LEU A 23 -11.21 -8.66 29.93
CA LEU A 23 -10.41 -8.21 28.78
C LEU A 23 -10.36 -6.68 28.64
N GLN A 24 -10.67 -5.93 29.69
CA GLN A 24 -10.66 -4.47 29.64
C GLN A 24 -9.24 -3.94 29.31
N PRO A 25 -9.06 -3.22 28.18
CA PRO A 25 -7.74 -2.80 27.71
C PRO A 25 -7.26 -1.45 28.28
N THR A 26 -8.17 -0.65 28.83
CA THR A 26 -7.92 0.72 29.29
C THR A 26 -8.55 0.96 30.65
N CYS A 27 -8.13 2.01 31.35
CA CYS A 27 -8.89 2.51 32.50
C CYS A 27 -10.29 2.98 32.09
N THR A 28 -11.15 3.26 33.08
CA THR A 28 -12.55 3.67 32.89
C THR A 28 -12.72 5.10 32.41
N ARG A 29 -11.63 5.84 32.19
CA ARG A 29 -11.66 7.20 31.63
C ARG A 29 -12.16 7.14 30.19
N MET A 30 -13.14 7.97 29.86
CA MET A 30 -13.77 8.02 28.53
C MET A 30 -12.75 8.26 27.42
N ASP A 31 -11.83 9.22 27.61
CA ASP A 31 -10.79 9.56 26.63
C ASP A 31 -9.95 8.33 26.25
N CYS A 32 -9.51 7.55 27.25
CA CYS A 32 -8.72 6.35 27.02
C CYS A 32 -9.49 5.27 26.26
N MET A 33 -10.78 5.09 26.55
CA MET A 33 -11.61 4.11 25.86
C MET A 33 -11.82 4.50 24.39
N ILE A 34 -12.10 5.78 24.12
CA ILE A 34 -12.29 6.32 22.77
C ILE A 34 -10.99 6.23 21.97
N ASP A 35 -9.87 6.65 22.55
CA ASP A 35 -8.56 6.59 21.91
C ASP A 35 -8.15 5.15 21.57
N TYR A 36 -8.45 4.21 22.45
CA TYR A 36 -8.18 2.80 22.18
C TYR A 36 -9.03 2.25 21.04
N ALA A 37 -10.32 2.59 20.99
CA ALA A 37 -11.21 2.22 19.90
C ALA A 37 -10.72 2.81 18.56
N ASN A 38 -10.41 4.10 18.54
CA ASN A 38 -9.90 4.80 17.36
C ASN A 38 -8.57 4.21 16.87
N ASN A 39 -7.65 3.91 17.79
CA ASN A 39 -6.38 3.27 17.45
C ASN A 39 -6.57 1.86 16.88
N THR A 40 -7.55 1.12 17.38
CA THR A 40 -7.88 -0.22 16.88
C THR A 40 -8.46 -0.15 15.48
N LEU A 41 -9.40 0.76 15.23
CA LEU A 41 -9.98 1.00 13.91
C LEU A 41 -8.93 1.42 12.89
N ARG A 42 -8.06 2.38 13.24
CA ARG A 42 -6.95 2.83 12.38
C ARG A 42 -6.01 1.68 12.01
N LYS A 43 -5.62 0.86 13.00
CA LYS A 43 -4.76 -0.32 12.76
C LYS A 43 -5.42 -1.33 11.83
N SER A 44 -6.71 -1.59 12.02
CA SER A 44 -7.49 -2.50 11.16
C SER A 44 -7.54 -1.99 9.71
N ALA A 45 -7.89 -0.72 9.52
CA ALA A 45 -7.97 -0.09 8.21
C ALA A 45 -6.61 -0.12 7.48
N LEU A 46 -5.51 0.21 8.17
CA LEU A 46 -4.17 0.15 7.60
C LEU A 46 -3.77 -1.28 7.20
N LYS A 47 -4.13 -2.29 8.02
CA LYS A 47 -3.86 -3.69 7.70
C LYS A 47 -4.63 -4.13 6.46
N GLN A 48 -5.90 -3.77 6.36
CA GLN A 48 -6.75 -4.09 5.21
C GLN A 48 -6.26 -3.41 3.92
N GLN A 49 -5.87 -2.13 4.00
CA GLN A 49 -5.31 -1.39 2.88
C GLN A 49 -4.00 -2.01 2.38
N LYS A 50 -3.09 -2.37 3.30
CA LYS A 50 -1.83 -3.06 2.96
C LYS A 50 -2.09 -4.40 2.28
N ALA A 51 -3.03 -5.19 2.79
CA ALA A 51 -3.41 -6.47 2.20
C ALA A 51 -3.97 -6.29 0.77
N ARG A 52 -4.87 -5.32 0.58
CA ARG A 52 -5.43 -4.98 -0.74
C ARG A 52 -4.35 -4.54 -1.73
N ASN A 53 -3.45 -3.66 -1.32
CA ASN A 53 -2.36 -3.19 -2.17
C ASN A 53 -1.40 -4.32 -2.56
N LYS A 54 -1.10 -5.22 -1.62
CA LYS A 54 -0.27 -6.41 -1.88
C LYS A 54 -0.95 -7.31 -2.92
N ALA A 55 -2.22 -7.64 -2.73
CA ALA A 55 -2.99 -8.47 -3.67
C ALA A 55 -3.05 -7.85 -5.07
N ILE A 56 -3.28 -6.53 -5.18
CA ILE A 56 -3.28 -5.82 -6.47
C ILE A 56 -1.89 -5.90 -7.13
N LYS A 57 -0.81 -5.71 -6.36
CA LYS A 57 0.56 -5.77 -6.89
C LYS A 57 0.90 -7.18 -7.40
N GLU A 58 0.52 -8.21 -6.65
CA GLU A 58 0.71 -9.61 -7.04
C GLU A 58 -0.09 -9.93 -8.31
N PHE A 59 -1.36 -9.55 -8.37
CA PHE A 59 -2.17 -9.71 -9.58
C PHE A 59 -1.56 -8.99 -10.79
N LYS A 60 -1.17 -7.72 -10.66
CA LYS A 60 -0.53 -6.96 -11.75
C LYS A 60 0.85 -7.48 -12.17
N SER A 61 1.48 -8.32 -11.35
CA SER A 61 2.76 -8.93 -11.68
C SER A 61 2.61 -10.18 -12.54
N THR A 62 1.45 -10.82 -12.51
CA THR A 62 1.12 -12.02 -13.29
C THR A 62 0.12 -11.74 -14.42
N ASP A 63 -0.60 -10.62 -14.35
CA ASP A 63 -1.55 -10.21 -15.37
C ASP A 63 -0.84 -9.95 -16.71
N ARG A 64 -1.22 -10.74 -17.72
CA ARG A 64 -0.64 -10.69 -19.06
C ARG A 64 -0.77 -9.31 -19.68
N THR A 65 -1.91 -8.64 -19.50
CA THR A 65 -2.18 -7.34 -20.13
C THR A 65 -1.24 -6.26 -19.58
N GLU A 66 -1.08 -6.21 -18.26
CA GLU A 66 -0.14 -5.28 -17.61
C GLU A 66 1.33 -5.61 -17.95
N LEU A 67 1.70 -6.90 -17.98
CA LEU A 67 3.04 -7.33 -18.40
C LEU A 67 3.33 -6.94 -19.86
N GLN A 68 2.38 -7.15 -20.76
CA GLN A 68 2.49 -6.76 -22.17
C GLN A 68 2.68 -5.24 -22.31
N LYS A 69 1.90 -4.43 -21.59
CA LYS A 69 2.05 -2.97 -21.60
C LYS A 69 3.45 -2.54 -21.13
N LYS A 70 3.96 -3.15 -20.05
CA LYS A 70 5.32 -2.87 -19.54
C LYS A 70 6.40 -3.28 -20.55
N ALA A 71 6.26 -4.45 -21.16
CA ALA A 71 7.19 -4.96 -22.15
C ALA A 71 7.22 -4.05 -23.39
N ILE A 72 6.06 -3.67 -23.93
CA ILE A 72 5.97 -2.75 -25.08
C ILE A 72 6.61 -1.39 -24.73
N LYS A 73 6.32 -0.84 -23.54
CA LYS A 73 6.91 0.43 -23.13
C LYS A 73 8.43 0.36 -23.07
N ALA A 74 8.97 -0.65 -22.38
CA ALA A 74 10.42 -0.83 -22.24
C ALA A 74 11.09 -1.12 -23.59
N PHE A 75 10.45 -1.92 -24.44
CA PHE A 75 10.93 -2.21 -25.79
C PHE A 75 10.97 -0.95 -26.65
N ASN A 76 9.90 -0.18 -26.68
CA ASN A 76 9.84 1.07 -27.45
C ASN A 76 10.89 2.08 -26.96
N GLU A 77 11.06 2.23 -25.65
CA GLU A 77 12.09 3.10 -25.06
C GLU A 77 13.50 2.67 -25.47
N PHE A 78 13.79 1.37 -25.42
CA PHE A 78 15.07 0.83 -25.91
C PHE A 78 15.30 1.15 -27.40
N ILE A 79 14.29 0.93 -28.25
CA ILE A 79 14.40 1.22 -29.68
C ILE A 79 14.66 2.71 -29.93
N ARG A 80 14.00 3.61 -29.19
CA ARG A 80 14.26 5.06 -29.29
C ARG A 80 15.70 5.42 -28.98
N LEU A 81 16.26 4.84 -27.92
CA LEU A 81 17.63 5.13 -27.49
C LEU A 81 18.66 4.53 -28.45
N ARG A 82 18.42 3.31 -28.92
CA ARG A 82 19.30 2.63 -29.88
C ARG A 82 19.35 3.35 -31.22
N ASP A 83 18.18 3.75 -31.74
CA ASP A 83 18.04 4.32 -33.08
C ASP A 83 18.10 5.86 -33.09
N TYR A 84 18.46 6.48 -31.96
CA TYR A 84 18.41 7.94 -31.79
C TYR A 84 19.16 8.75 -32.87
N HIS A 85 20.24 8.20 -33.42
CA HIS A 85 21.04 8.84 -34.48
C HIS A 85 20.77 8.30 -35.89
N LEU A 86 19.83 7.36 -36.03
CA LEU A 86 19.48 6.77 -37.31
C LEU A 86 18.30 7.53 -37.92
N ALA A 87 18.32 7.68 -39.25
CA ALA A 87 17.15 8.15 -39.97
C ALA A 87 15.98 7.17 -39.77
N CYS A 88 14.75 7.69 -39.81
CA CYS A 88 13.58 6.84 -39.63
C CYS A 88 13.55 5.67 -40.64
N ILE A 89 13.33 4.45 -40.16
CA ILE A 89 13.28 3.24 -41.00
C ILE A 89 12.10 3.25 -42.00
N SER A 90 11.02 3.97 -41.69
CA SER A 90 9.82 4.03 -42.55
C SER A 90 9.91 5.10 -43.63
N CYS A 91 10.44 6.29 -43.31
CA CYS A 91 10.44 7.43 -44.24
C CYS A 91 11.82 8.00 -44.57
N GLY A 92 12.88 7.51 -43.93
CA GLY A 92 14.26 7.96 -44.17
C GLY A 92 14.58 9.36 -43.67
N THR A 93 13.69 10.01 -42.91
CA THR A 93 13.96 11.38 -42.42
C THR A 93 15.00 11.37 -41.31
N PRO A 94 16.03 12.24 -41.36
CA PRO A 94 17.03 12.39 -40.30
C PRO A 94 16.60 13.41 -39.22
N LYS A 95 15.40 13.98 -39.33
CA LYS A 95 14.88 14.98 -38.38
C LYS A 95 14.27 14.30 -37.16
N ASP A 96 14.35 14.96 -36.01
CA ASP A 96 13.69 14.54 -34.78
C ASP A 96 12.17 14.68 -34.95
N ILE A 97 11.50 13.56 -35.22
CA ILE A 97 10.08 13.51 -35.54
C ILE A 97 9.31 12.75 -34.48
N GLN A 98 8.00 13.02 -34.39
CA GLN A 98 7.14 12.24 -33.53
C GLN A 98 6.94 10.86 -34.15
N TYR A 99 7.68 9.90 -33.63
CA TYR A 99 7.64 8.56 -34.17
C TYR A 99 6.41 7.79 -33.69
N HIS A 100 5.38 7.76 -34.53
CA HIS A 100 4.22 6.90 -34.38
C HIS A 100 4.37 5.65 -35.26
N SER A 101 3.42 4.73 -35.22
CA SER A 101 3.35 3.59 -36.13
C SER A 101 3.13 4.06 -37.58
N GLY A 102 4.16 4.64 -38.22
CA GLY A 102 4.11 5.21 -39.55
C GLY A 102 4.85 6.55 -39.73
N HIS A 103 5.47 7.10 -38.68
CA HIS A 103 6.32 8.29 -38.78
C HIS A 103 7.72 8.01 -38.24
#